data_AF-A0A270BGM1-F1
#
_entry.id   AF-A0A270BGM1-F1
#
_cell.length_a   1.000
_cell.length_b   1.000
_cell.length_c   1.000
_cell.angle_alpha   90.00
_cell.angle_beta   90.00
_cell.angle_gamma   90.00
#
_symmetry.space_group_name_H-M   'P 1'
#
loop_
_entity.id
_entity.type
_entity.pdbx_description
1 polymer ?
#
loop_
_entity_poly.entity_id
_entity_poly.type
_entity_poly.pdbx_seq_one_letter_code
_entity_poly.pdbx_strand_id
1 'polypeptide(L)'
;CVNLKNILGQIEADRGNLHGGWLLCSGLHDSNPSWHLDAVSGSHPPHPLYSDFVTLSPSAALLDDIIAGSLLGLENSSGRPYSPATTVAFIDNRDRNIARQIYQGIDLAVRYRIDLGSGDTVTLTAAGSLLKSRQQLLAGQAWTPLAGTLFHPARFRARGGVAYSGGPLSLAAYVSHMSALDDNRQSRSVRVPAFTTLDLTAGLQIGTGTHVSLAALNILDAKPQAIA
;
A
#
# COMPACT_ATOMS: atom_id res chain seq x y z
N CYS A 1 5.98 13.52 23.68
CA CYS A 1 7.36 13.38 24.20
C CYS A 1 7.97 12.06 23.73
N VAL A 2 9.29 12.09 23.49
CA VAL A 2 10.26 10.98 23.37
C VAL A 2 10.37 10.22 22.04
N ASN A 3 11.62 10.20 21.57
CA ASN A 3 12.23 9.55 20.40
C ASN A 3 13.11 8.40 20.90
N LEU A 4 13.15 7.27 20.20
CA LEU A 4 14.24 6.29 20.35
C LEU A 4 14.65 5.72 18.99
N LYS A 5 15.96 5.80 18.72
CA LYS A 5 16.66 5.34 17.52
C LYS A 5 17.39 4.01 17.77
N ASN A 6 17.42 3.21 16.70
CA ASN A 6 18.46 2.27 16.26
C ASN A 6 18.68 0.93 16.99
N ILE A 7 18.82 -0.15 16.19
CA ILE A 7 19.99 -1.06 16.15
C ILE A 7 19.99 -1.81 14.78
N LEU A 8 21.21 -2.09 14.32
CA LEU A 8 21.68 -2.53 12.99
C LEU A 8 21.41 -4.01 12.62
N GLY A 9 21.57 -4.33 11.32
CA GLY A 9 22.09 -5.64 10.89
C GLY A 9 21.73 -6.04 9.44
N GLN A 10 22.70 -5.97 8.52
CA GLN A 10 22.67 -6.67 7.22
C GLN A 10 22.88 -8.18 7.42
N ILE A 11 22.29 -9.02 6.55
CA ILE A 11 22.89 -10.19 5.86
C ILE A 11 21.92 -10.70 4.78
N GLU A 12 22.48 -11.01 3.62
CA GLU A 12 21.87 -11.57 2.41
C GLU A 12 21.98 -13.10 2.43
N ALA A 13 20.90 -13.84 2.13
CA ALA A 13 20.96 -15.16 1.47
C ALA A 13 19.56 -15.67 1.08
N ASP A 14 19.54 -16.20 -0.14
CA ASP A 14 18.48 -16.79 -0.96
C ASP A 14 17.72 -17.98 -0.33
N ARG A 15 16.39 -18.05 -0.60
CA ARG A 15 15.61 -19.23 -1.04
C ARG A 15 14.10 -19.09 -0.71
N GLY A 16 13.27 -18.96 -1.75
CA GLY A 16 11.85 -19.35 -1.74
C GLY A 16 10.84 -18.34 -1.18
N ASN A 17 10.55 -17.26 -1.91
CA ASN A 17 9.49 -16.31 -1.54
C ASN A 17 8.08 -16.79 -1.95
N LEU A 18 7.54 -17.75 -1.20
CA LEU A 18 6.09 -17.80 -0.98
C LEU A 18 5.79 -16.87 0.19
N HIS A 19 5.29 -15.67 -0.07
CA HIS A 19 4.94 -14.74 1.00
C HIS A 19 3.60 -15.13 1.65
N GLY A 20 3.69 -15.96 2.68
CA GLY A 20 2.70 -16.05 3.77
C GLY A 20 3.13 -15.15 4.91
N GLY A 21 3.12 -13.83 4.71
CA GLY A 21 3.62 -12.85 5.67
C GLY A 21 2.56 -11.84 6.10
N TRP A 22 2.47 -11.61 7.41
CA TRP A 22 1.72 -10.51 8.01
C TRP A 22 2.62 -9.28 8.06
N LEU A 23 2.25 -8.22 7.35
CA LEU A 23 2.93 -6.92 7.47
C LEU A 23 2.05 -5.99 8.31
N LEU A 24 2.61 -5.52 9.43
CA LEU A 24 2.04 -4.47 10.25
C LEU A 24 2.27 -3.12 9.54
N CYS A 25 1.20 -2.43 9.18
CA CYS A 25 1.26 -1.06 8.67
C CYS A 25 1.18 -0.09 9.85
N SER A 26 2.29 0.61 10.14
CA SER A 26 2.33 1.78 11.02
C SER A 26 1.73 3.00 10.30
N GLY A 27 0.74 3.64 10.91
CA GLY A 27 -0.01 4.77 10.36
C GLY A 27 0.80 6.06 10.21
N LEU A 28 0.52 6.78 9.14
CA LEU A 28 0.92 8.18 8.91
C LEU A 28 0.13 9.10 9.87
N HIS A 29 0.86 10.01 10.51
CA HIS A 29 0.32 11.09 11.33
C HIS A 29 -0.16 12.25 10.44
N ASP A 30 -1.17 12.97 10.93
CA ASP A 30 -1.74 14.23 10.43
C ASP A 30 -2.63 14.20 9.18
N SER A 31 -3.89 13.86 9.41
CA SER A 31 -5.02 14.75 9.09
C SER A 31 -6.25 14.22 9.84
N ASN A 32 -6.82 15.04 10.72
CA ASN A 32 -8.05 14.71 11.44
C ASN A 32 -9.15 14.43 10.40
N PRO A 33 -9.53 13.17 10.13
CA PRO A 33 -10.40 12.92 9.00
C PRO A 33 -11.83 13.21 9.47
N SER A 34 -12.59 13.83 8.56
CA SER A 34 -13.87 14.52 8.81
C SER A 34 -14.97 13.67 9.45
N TRP A 35 -14.75 12.36 9.66
CA TRP A 35 -15.67 11.44 10.33
C TRP A 35 -15.82 11.69 11.84
N HIS A 36 -14.95 12.50 12.46
CA HIS A 36 -15.12 12.88 13.86
C HIS A 36 -16.35 13.78 14.14
N LEU A 37 -16.85 14.54 13.15
CA LEU A 37 -18.03 15.39 13.34
C LEU A 37 -19.36 14.63 13.27
N ASP A 38 -19.42 13.55 12.47
CA ASP A 38 -20.66 12.80 12.29
C ASP A 38 -21.00 11.91 13.50
N ALA A 39 -19.98 11.48 14.26
CA ALA A 39 -20.17 10.73 15.51
C ALA A 39 -20.68 11.61 16.68
N VAL A 40 -20.43 12.93 16.64
CA VAL A 40 -20.81 13.86 17.71
C VAL A 40 -22.18 14.51 17.47
N SER A 41 -22.63 14.60 16.21
CA SER A 41 -23.87 15.30 15.87
C SER A 41 -25.17 14.53 16.14
N GLY A 42 -25.12 13.21 16.39
CA GLY A 42 -26.32 12.37 16.61
C GLY A 42 -27.33 12.35 15.43
N SER A 43 -26.96 12.93 14.29
CA SER A 43 -27.84 13.14 13.12
C SER A 43 -27.66 12.10 12.02
N HIS A 44 -26.65 11.24 12.14
CA HIS A 44 -26.37 10.17 11.20
C HIS A 44 -26.35 8.83 11.93
N PRO A 45 -27.08 7.80 11.45
CA PRO A 45 -26.98 6.46 12.01
C PRO A 45 -25.52 6.00 11.95
N PRO A 46 -25.01 5.29 12.98
CA PRO A 46 -23.67 4.73 12.92
C PRO A 46 -23.57 3.91 11.65
N HIS A 47 -22.52 4.14 10.87
CA HIS A 47 -22.27 3.34 9.68
C HIS A 47 -22.33 1.86 10.11
N PRO A 48 -23.14 0.99 9.47
CA PRO A 48 -23.46 -0.34 10.00
C PRO A 48 -22.23 -1.24 10.20
N LEU A 49 -21.09 -0.87 9.65
CA LEU A 49 -19.79 -1.51 9.91
C LEU A 49 -19.30 -1.37 11.36
N TYR A 50 -19.76 -0.37 12.11
CA TYR A 50 -19.26 -0.05 13.45
C TYR A 50 -20.33 -0.17 14.54
N SER A 51 -21.48 -0.78 14.26
CA SER A 51 -22.55 -1.00 15.24
C SER A 51 -22.05 -1.73 16.49
N ASP A 52 -21.09 -2.64 16.30
CA ASP A 52 -20.53 -3.45 17.38
C ASP A 52 -19.70 -2.64 18.39
N PHE A 53 -19.33 -1.40 18.06
CA PHE A 53 -18.62 -0.47 18.94
C PHE A 53 -19.51 0.59 19.57
N VAL A 54 -20.79 0.66 19.18
CA VAL A 54 -21.73 1.67 19.68
C VAL A 54 -22.80 0.99 20.52
N THR A 55 -22.80 1.26 21.82
CA THR A 55 -23.88 0.85 22.71
C THR A 55 -24.81 2.04 22.91
N LEU A 56 -26.02 1.97 22.35
CA LEU A 56 -27.07 2.96 22.59
C LEU A 56 -27.71 2.74 23.95
N SER A 57 -28.01 3.83 24.66
CA SER A 57 -28.62 3.79 26.01
C SER A 57 -27.90 2.81 26.96
N PRO A 58 -26.58 2.98 27.18
CA PRO A 58 -25.81 2.08 28.04
C PRO A 58 -26.35 2.09 29.48
N SER A 59 -26.27 0.94 30.17
CA SER A 59 -26.67 0.86 31.57
C SER A 59 -25.65 1.61 32.46
N ALA A 60 -26.11 2.12 33.60
CA ALA A 60 -25.23 2.78 34.57
C ALA A 60 -24.10 1.84 35.03
N ALA A 61 -24.42 0.56 35.30
CA ALA A 61 -23.45 -0.44 35.69
C ALA A 61 -22.35 -0.67 34.63
N LEU A 62 -22.72 -0.70 33.34
CA LEU A 62 -21.75 -0.82 32.25
C LEU A 62 -20.79 0.38 32.22
N LEU A 63 -21.32 1.59 32.38
CA LEU A 63 -20.49 2.80 32.39
C LEU A 63 -19.57 2.85 33.61
N ASP A 64 -20.04 2.45 34.78
CA ASP A 64 -19.25 2.39 36.01
C ASP A 64 -18.08 1.40 35.87
N ASP A 65 -18.34 0.21 35.31
CA ASP A 65 -17.29 -0.80 35.03
C ASP A 65 -16.24 -0.27 34.05
N ILE A 66 -16.67 0.42 32.98
CA ILE A 66 -15.76 1.01 31.98
C ILE A 66 -14.90 2.12 32.61
N ILE A 67 -15.51 3.00 33.41
CA ILE A 67 -14.82 4.10 34.08
C ILE A 67 -13.80 3.54 35.10
N ALA A 68 -14.19 2.53 35.88
CA ALA A 68 -13.31 1.86 36.84
C ALA A 68 -12.12 1.16 36.15
N GLY A 69 -12.32 0.65 34.93
CA GLY A 69 -11.26 0.06 34.11
C GLY A 69 -10.36 1.05 33.37
N SER A 70 -10.66 2.36 33.41
CA SER A 70 -9.88 3.39 32.72
C SER A 70 -8.61 3.77 33.50
N LEU A 71 -7.45 3.77 32.82
CA LEU A 71 -6.17 4.16 33.42
C LEU A 71 -6.13 5.61 33.93
N LEU A 72 -6.88 6.51 33.28
CA LEU A 72 -6.95 7.94 33.62
C LEU A 72 -8.28 8.32 34.28
N GLY A 73 -9.18 7.35 34.49
CA GLY A 73 -10.55 7.60 34.93
C GLY A 73 -11.41 8.24 33.83
N LEU A 74 -12.50 8.90 34.24
CA LEU A 74 -13.41 9.61 33.35
C LEU A 74 -12.89 11.04 33.07
N GLU A 75 -12.55 11.32 31.81
CA GLU A 75 -12.33 12.68 31.33
C GLU A 75 -13.65 13.25 30.79
N ASN A 76 -14.19 14.28 31.45
CA ASN A 76 -15.46 14.89 31.09
C ASN A 76 -15.29 16.30 30.55
N SER A 77 -15.50 16.48 29.24
CA SER A 77 -15.38 17.77 28.55
C SER A 77 -16.73 18.47 28.32
N SER A 78 -17.84 17.97 28.88
CA SER A 78 -19.18 18.52 28.65
C SER A 78 -19.49 19.83 29.40
N GLY A 79 -18.61 20.24 30.33
CA GLY A 79 -18.83 21.40 31.20
C GLY A 79 -19.94 21.22 32.25
N ARG A 80 -20.52 20.02 32.36
CA ARG A 80 -21.55 19.65 33.35
C ARG A 80 -21.11 18.42 34.14
N PRO A 81 -21.63 18.21 35.36
CA PRO A 81 -21.40 16.96 36.09
C PRO A 81 -21.82 15.76 35.25
N TYR A 82 -21.00 14.71 35.25
CA TYR A 82 -21.34 13.46 34.58
C TYR A 82 -22.57 12.83 35.22
N SER A 83 -23.51 12.36 34.38
CA SER A 83 -24.69 11.62 34.82
C SER A 83 -24.97 10.47 33.84
N PRO A 84 -24.91 9.20 34.30
CA PRO A 84 -25.20 8.04 33.45
C PRO A 84 -26.58 8.10 32.79
N ALA A 85 -27.58 8.67 33.49
CA ALA A 85 -28.95 8.79 33.00
C ALA A 85 -29.10 9.72 31.78
N THR A 86 -28.09 10.56 31.53
CA THR A 86 -28.06 11.50 30.40
C THR A 86 -27.15 11.03 29.26
N THR A 87 -26.50 9.88 29.41
CA THR A 87 -25.62 9.30 28.39
C THR A 87 -26.43 8.55 27.35
N VAL A 88 -26.51 9.11 26.15
CA VAL A 88 -27.30 8.53 25.05
C VAL A 88 -26.59 7.40 24.31
N ALA A 89 -25.26 7.37 24.34
CA ALA A 89 -24.45 6.35 23.71
C ALA A 89 -23.08 6.20 24.39
N PHE A 90 -22.54 4.99 24.36
CA PHE A 90 -21.14 4.68 24.62
C PHE A 90 -20.49 4.24 23.30
N ILE A 91 -19.30 4.78 23.01
CA ILE A 91 -18.51 4.42 21.83
C ILE A 91 -17.20 3.83 22.31
N ASP A 92 -16.96 2.55 22.00
CA ASP A 92 -15.69 1.90 22.26
C ASP A 92 -14.67 2.28 21.18
N ASN A 93 -13.92 3.36 21.44
CA ASN A 93 -12.89 3.87 20.54
C ASN A 93 -11.48 3.39 20.90
N ARG A 94 -11.36 2.20 21.52
CA ARG A 94 -10.03 1.63 21.82
C ARG A 94 -9.38 1.17 20.52
N ASP A 95 -8.13 1.59 20.30
CA ASP A 95 -7.31 1.12 19.18
C ASP A 95 -7.05 -0.38 19.31
N ARG A 96 -7.74 -1.17 18.49
CA ARG A 96 -7.52 -2.61 18.39
C ARG A 96 -7.13 -2.92 16.95
N ASN A 97 -6.00 -3.59 16.77
CA ASN A 97 -5.62 -4.12 15.46
C ASN A 97 -6.45 -5.38 15.14
N ILE A 98 -7.70 -5.15 14.72
CA ILE A 98 -8.66 -6.20 14.34
C ILE A 98 -8.72 -6.44 12.84
N ALA A 99 -8.06 -5.57 12.06
CA ALA A 99 -8.02 -5.70 10.62
C ALA A 99 -7.09 -6.85 10.22
N ARG A 100 -7.61 -7.74 9.38
CA ARG A 100 -6.83 -8.83 8.79
C ARG A 100 -6.60 -8.55 7.32
N GLN A 101 -5.36 -8.64 6.87
CA GLN A 101 -5.02 -8.52 5.46
C GLN A 101 -4.23 -9.75 4.99
N ILE A 102 -4.62 -10.29 3.84
CA ILE A 102 -3.98 -11.46 3.24
C ILE A 102 -3.45 -11.03 1.88
N TYR A 103 -2.18 -11.33 1.62
CA TYR A 103 -1.52 -11.16 0.33
C TYR A 103 -1.13 -12.52 -0.21
N GLN A 104 -1.38 -12.74 -1.49
CA GLN A 104 -1.05 -13.96 -2.21
C GLN A 104 -0.59 -13.58 -3.61
N GLY A 105 0.54 -14.12 -4.04
CA GLY A 105 1.08 -13.74 -5.34
C GLY A 105 2.14 -14.68 -5.83
N ILE A 106 2.57 -14.41 -7.06
CA ILE A 106 3.68 -15.07 -7.72
C ILE A 106 4.62 -13.97 -8.20
N ASP A 107 5.90 -14.13 -7.89
CA ASP A 107 6.98 -13.29 -8.39
C ASP A 107 7.90 -14.15 -9.26
N LEU A 108 8.26 -13.63 -10.42
CA LEU A 108 9.18 -14.26 -11.36
C LEU A 108 10.27 -13.26 -11.74
N ALA A 109 11.52 -13.70 -11.73
CA ALA A 109 12.64 -12.97 -12.29
C ALA A 109 13.52 -13.92 -13.11
N VAL A 110 13.82 -13.53 -14.34
CA VAL A 110 14.65 -14.28 -15.28
C VAL A 110 15.69 -13.33 -15.86
N ARG A 111 16.94 -13.81 -15.90
CA ARG A 111 18.04 -13.18 -16.61
C ARG A 111 18.75 -14.24 -17.42
N TYR A 112 18.95 -13.95 -18.70
CA TYR A 112 19.70 -14.83 -19.58
C TYR A 112 20.75 -14.01 -20.34
N ARG A 113 21.99 -14.48 -20.32
CA ARG A 113 23.11 -13.84 -21.02
C ARG A 113 23.53 -14.74 -22.18
N ILE A 114 23.62 -14.13 -23.35
CA ILE A 114 24.05 -14.74 -24.59
C ILE A 114 25.39 -14.12 -24.93
N ASP A 115 26.43 -14.95 -25.00
CA ASP A 115 27.74 -14.53 -25.51
C ASP A 115 27.71 -14.65 -27.05
N LEU A 116 27.96 -13.55 -27.75
CA LEU A 116 27.93 -13.48 -29.22
C LEU A 116 29.31 -13.76 -29.86
N GLY A 117 30.34 -13.93 -29.04
CA GLY A 117 31.74 -13.99 -29.49
C GLY A 117 32.40 -12.61 -29.47
N SER A 118 33.73 -12.56 -29.63
CA SER A 118 34.53 -11.32 -29.68
C SER A 118 34.40 -10.39 -28.46
N GLY A 119 33.88 -10.87 -27.34
CA GLY A 119 33.58 -10.08 -26.13
C GLY A 119 32.19 -9.44 -26.09
N ASP A 120 31.42 -9.58 -27.17
CA ASP A 120 30.09 -8.99 -27.30
C ASP A 120 29.03 -9.88 -26.66
N THR A 121 28.06 -9.26 -25.98
CA THR A 121 27.03 -9.97 -25.24
C THR A 121 25.66 -9.32 -25.33
N VAL A 122 24.63 -10.17 -25.33
CA VAL A 122 23.23 -9.76 -25.21
C VAL A 122 22.67 -10.34 -23.92
N THR A 123 22.05 -9.49 -23.10
CA THR A 123 21.37 -9.88 -21.88
C THR A 123 19.88 -9.65 -22.05
N LEU A 124 19.10 -10.72 -21.89
CA LEU A 124 17.65 -10.68 -21.78
C LEU A 124 17.28 -10.67 -20.30
N THR A 125 16.35 -9.80 -19.92
CA THR A 125 15.81 -9.70 -18.56
C THR A 125 14.30 -9.67 -18.60
N ALA A 126 13.66 -10.34 -17.66
CA ALA A 126 12.23 -10.26 -17.45
C ALA A 126 11.95 -10.41 -15.96
N ALA A 127 11.14 -9.52 -15.40
CA ALA A 127 10.67 -9.62 -14.03
C ALA A 127 9.19 -9.25 -13.97
N GLY A 128 8.42 -9.92 -13.12
CA GLY A 128 7.01 -9.61 -12.96
C GLY A 128 6.42 -10.15 -11.67
N SER A 129 5.38 -9.46 -11.20
CA SER A 129 4.62 -9.80 -10.00
C SER A 129 3.14 -9.89 -10.37
N LEU A 130 2.49 -10.98 -9.96
CA LEU A 130 1.03 -11.10 -9.92
C LEU A 130 0.60 -11.13 -8.46
N LEU A 131 -0.24 -10.19 -8.04
CA LEU A 131 -0.69 -10.05 -6.66
C LEU A 131 -2.22 -10.09 -6.57
N LYS A 132 -2.69 -10.84 -5.58
CA LYS A 132 -4.04 -10.76 -5.03
C LYS A 132 -3.91 -10.36 -3.56
N SER A 133 -4.71 -9.39 -3.14
CA SER A 133 -4.80 -9.06 -1.73
C SER A 133 -6.22 -8.72 -1.35
N ARG A 134 -6.56 -9.01 -0.10
CA ARG A 134 -7.88 -8.76 0.48
C ARG A 134 -7.76 -8.41 1.95
N GLN A 135 -8.71 -7.64 2.44
CA GLN A 135 -8.78 -7.19 3.81
C GLN A 135 -10.15 -7.46 4.41
N GLN A 136 -10.18 -7.78 5.69
CA GLN A 136 -11.35 -7.84 6.54
C GLN A 136 -11.11 -6.86 7.68
N LEU A 137 -11.90 -5.79 7.75
CA LEU A 137 -11.71 -4.72 8.75
C LEU A 137 -12.14 -5.14 10.15
N LEU A 138 -13.28 -5.83 10.26
CA LEU A 138 -13.78 -6.39 11.51
C LEU A 138 -14.02 -7.89 11.34
N ALA A 139 -13.84 -8.65 12.42
CA ALA A 139 -14.18 -10.07 12.45
C ALA A 139 -15.66 -10.27 12.05
N GLY A 140 -15.92 -11.23 11.17
CA GLY A 140 -17.28 -11.51 10.66
C GLY A 140 -17.72 -10.67 9.47
N GLN A 141 -17.01 -9.57 9.14
CA GLN A 141 -17.30 -8.79 7.93
C GLN A 141 -16.83 -9.51 6.65
N ALA A 142 -17.40 -9.10 5.52
CA ALA A 142 -16.95 -9.59 4.22
C ALA A 142 -15.50 -9.17 3.93
N TRP A 143 -14.81 -9.97 3.11
CA TRP A 143 -13.49 -9.63 2.61
C TRP A 143 -13.58 -8.66 1.43
N THR A 144 -12.87 -7.54 1.53
CA THR A 144 -12.74 -6.53 0.47
C THR A 144 -11.45 -6.76 -0.32
N PRO A 145 -11.49 -6.85 -1.66
CA PRO A 145 -10.28 -6.93 -2.48
C PRO A 145 -9.52 -5.60 -2.46
N LEU A 146 -8.18 -5.67 -2.40
CA LEU A 146 -7.31 -4.49 -2.37
C LEU A 146 -6.40 -4.41 -3.60
N ALA A 147 -5.72 -5.49 -3.99
CA ALA A 147 -4.83 -5.47 -5.14
C ALA A 147 -5.60 -5.06 -6.41
N GLY A 148 -5.05 -4.10 -7.16
CA GLY A 148 -5.71 -3.51 -8.32
C GLY A 148 -6.72 -2.44 -7.99
N THR A 149 -6.75 -1.91 -6.77
CA THR A 149 -7.49 -0.69 -6.43
C THR A 149 -6.53 0.48 -6.24
N LEU A 150 -7.05 1.71 -6.30
CA LEU A 150 -6.25 2.92 -6.08
C LEU A 150 -5.60 2.91 -4.69
N PHE A 151 -4.36 3.39 -4.60
CA PHE A 151 -3.49 3.35 -3.40
C PHE A 151 -3.06 1.96 -2.93
N HIS A 152 -3.42 0.90 -3.66
CA HIS A 152 -2.89 -0.45 -3.46
C HIS A 152 -2.04 -0.89 -4.65
N PRO A 153 -1.15 -1.90 -4.47
CA PRO A 153 -0.37 -2.42 -5.57
C PRO A 153 -1.25 -2.92 -6.72
N ALA A 154 -0.80 -2.70 -7.96
CA ALA A 154 -1.45 -3.27 -9.13
C ALA A 154 -1.50 -4.80 -9.05
N ARG A 155 -2.55 -5.39 -9.63
CA ARG A 155 -2.67 -6.85 -9.68
C ARG A 155 -1.54 -7.48 -10.48
N PHE A 156 -1.08 -6.81 -11.53
CA PHE A 156 0.02 -7.28 -12.34
C PHE A 156 0.96 -6.12 -12.67
N ARG A 157 2.25 -6.36 -12.50
CA ARG A 157 3.32 -5.49 -13.00
C ARG A 157 4.43 -6.34 -13.59
N ALA A 158 5.04 -5.87 -14.67
CA ALA A 158 6.18 -6.55 -15.27
C ALA A 158 7.14 -5.55 -15.93
N ARG A 159 8.41 -5.93 -16.00
CA ARG A 159 9.44 -5.25 -16.78
C ARG A 159 10.23 -6.28 -17.56
N GLY A 160 10.33 -6.09 -18.87
CA GLY A 160 11.18 -6.86 -19.77
C GLY A 160 12.26 -5.97 -20.36
N GLY A 161 13.42 -6.54 -20.67
CA GLY A 161 14.53 -5.77 -21.19
C GLY A 161 15.51 -6.59 -22.02
N VAL A 162 16.13 -5.91 -22.98
CA VAL A 162 17.24 -6.42 -23.78
C VAL A 162 18.37 -5.42 -23.66
N ALA A 163 19.57 -5.90 -23.38
CA ALA A 163 20.78 -5.08 -23.31
C ALA A 163 21.89 -5.73 -24.12
N TYR A 164 22.49 -4.97 -25.03
CA TYR A 164 23.69 -5.34 -25.77
C TYR A 164 24.91 -4.60 -25.19
N SER A 165 26.04 -5.27 -25.11
CA SER A 165 27.33 -4.68 -24.77
C SER A 165 28.41 -5.34 -25.61
N GLY A 166 29.15 -4.55 -26.38
CA GLY A 166 30.19 -5.04 -27.26
C GLY A 166 31.15 -3.95 -27.70
N GLY A 167 32.46 -4.22 -27.57
CA GLY A 167 33.52 -3.22 -27.77
C GLY A 167 33.23 -1.89 -27.05
N PRO A 168 33.21 -0.73 -27.75
CA PRO A 168 32.91 0.56 -27.15
C PRO A 168 31.41 0.84 -26.98
N LEU A 169 30.52 0.00 -27.51
CA LEU A 169 29.09 0.29 -27.60
C LEU A 169 28.29 -0.48 -26.55
N SER A 170 27.31 0.19 -25.95
CA SER A 170 26.24 -0.43 -25.18
C SER A 170 24.89 0.11 -25.62
N LEU A 171 23.89 -0.77 -25.70
CA LEU A 171 22.51 -0.42 -26.05
C LEU A 171 21.57 -1.16 -25.11
N ALA A 172 20.51 -0.53 -24.65
CA ALA A 172 19.49 -1.20 -23.86
C ALA A 172 18.09 -0.67 -24.18
N ALA A 173 17.11 -1.57 -24.15
CA ALA A 173 15.70 -1.27 -24.29
C ALA A 173 14.93 -1.98 -23.18
N TYR A 174 13.99 -1.28 -22.55
CA TYR A 174 13.16 -1.83 -21.49
C TYR A 174 11.70 -1.45 -21.66
N VAL A 175 10.81 -2.45 -21.57
CA VAL A 175 9.36 -2.24 -21.54
C VAL A 175 8.88 -2.48 -20.11
N SER A 176 8.15 -1.53 -19.54
CA SER A 176 7.48 -1.69 -18.25
C SER A 176 5.98 -1.62 -18.42
N HIS A 177 5.25 -2.52 -17.78
CA HIS A 177 3.80 -2.58 -17.84
C HIS A 177 3.19 -2.73 -16.45
N MET A 178 2.09 -2.02 -16.21
CA MET A 178 1.27 -2.13 -15.02
C MET A 178 -0.20 -2.29 -15.42
N SER A 179 -0.89 -3.25 -14.82
CA SER A 179 -2.32 -3.46 -15.04
C SER A 179 -3.15 -2.27 -14.55
N ALA A 180 -4.31 -2.09 -15.16
CA ALA A 180 -5.31 -1.13 -14.74
C ALA A 180 -5.71 -1.28 -13.26
N LEU A 181 -6.10 -0.17 -12.65
CA LEU A 181 -6.57 -0.07 -11.26
C LEU A 181 -8.03 0.36 -11.22
N ASP A 182 -8.72 0.03 -10.15
CA ASP A 182 -10.06 0.49 -9.82
C ASP A 182 -9.98 1.58 -8.75
N ASP A 183 -10.39 2.80 -9.08
CA ASP A 183 -10.67 3.83 -8.10
C ASP A 183 -12.05 3.56 -7.50
N ASN A 184 -12.07 3.18 -6.23
CA ASN A 184 -13.26 2.82 -5.46
C ASN A 184 -13.48 3.75 -4.26
N ARG A 185 -12.90 4.95 -4.28
CA ARG A 185 -13.08 5.96 -3.22
C ARG A 185 -14.51 6.50 -3.14
N GLN A 186 -15.25 6.41 -4.25
CA GLN A 186 -16.64 6.82 -4.37
C GLN A 186 -17.53 5.60 -4.62
N SER A 187 -18.85 5.75 -4.39
CA SER A 187 -19.84 4.69 -4.61
C SER A 187 -19.85 4.13 -6.03
N ARG A 188 -19.49 4.96 -7.02
CA ARG A 188 -19.24 4.54 -8.39
C ARG A 188 -17.74 4.35 -8.61
N SER A 189 -17.32 3.11 -8.83
CA SER A 189 -15.93 2.84 -9.16
C SER A 189 -15.57 3.32 -10.57
N VAL A 190 -14.39 3.93 -10.71
CA VAL A 190 -13.83 4.41 -11.97
C VAL A 190 -12.56 3.63 -12.30
N ARG A 191 -12.44 3.16 -13.55
CA ARG A 191 -11.26 2.42 -13.99
C ARG A 191 -10.14 3.39 -14.35
N VAL A 192 -8.98 3.24 -13.71
CA VAL A 192 -7.71 3.83 -14.13
C VAL A 192 -7.03 2.84 -15.09
N PRO A 193 -6.75 3.22 -16.35
CA PRO A 193 -6.27 2.30 -17.38
C PRO A 193 -4.88 1.75 -17.06
N ALA A 194 -4.56 0.65 -17.76
CA ALA A 194 -3.23 0.06 -17.70
C ALA A 194 -2.21 1.02 -18.32
N PHE A 195 -0.97 0.94 -17.86
CA PHE A 195 0.08 1.87 -18.23
C PHE A 195 1.32 1.12 -18.71
N THR A 196 1.87 1.51 -19.85
CA THR A 196 3.05 0.89 -20.46
C THR A 196 4.06 1.94 -20.86
N THR A 197 5.33 1.77 -20.50
CA THR A 197 6.43 2.64 -20.92
C THR A 197 7.49 1.86 -21.68
N LEU A 198 8.22 2.56 -22.53
CA LEU A 198 9.42 2.07 -23.19
C LEU A 198 10.56 3.04 -22.91
N ASP A 199 11.67 2.52 -22.40
CA ASP A 199 12.89 3.27 -22.13
C ASP A 199 14.01 2.74 -23.02
N LEU A 200 14.80 3.65 -23.60
CA LEU A 200 15.98 3.33 -24.41
C LEU A 200 17.22 3.97 -23.80
N THR A 201 18.35 3.29 -23.86
CA THR A 201 19.65 3.81 -23.43
C THR A 201 20.72 3.38 -24.42
N ALA A 202 21.62 4.30 -24.76
CA ALA A 202 22.80 4.05 -25.56
C ALA A 202 24.03 4.61 -24.85
N GLY A 203 25.15 3.90 -24.90
CA GLY A 203 26.43 4.31 -24.32
C GLY A 203 27.57 4.04 -25.29
N LEU A 204 28.52 4.96 -25.37
CA LEU A 204 29.70 4.86 -26.23
C LEU A 204 30.96 5.23 -25.45
N GLN A 205 31.93 4.32 -25.44
CA GLN A 205 33.28 4.55 -24.96
C GLN A 205 34.10 5.22 -26.06
N ILE A 206 34.64 6.40 -25.76
CA ILE A 206 35.50 7.20 -26.64
C ILE A 206 36.91 7.17 -26.07
N GLY A 207 37.81 6.48 -26.75
CA GLY A 207 39.18 6.28 -26.28
C GLY A 207 39.25 5.53 -24.95
N THR A 208 40.30 5.78 -24.17
CA THR A 208 40.62 4.99 -22.97
C THR A 208 39.97 5.50 -21.68
N GLY A 209 39.26 6.64 -21.70
CA GLY A 209 38.79 7.27 -20.46
C GLY A 209 37.45 8.02 -20.54
N THR A 210 36.84 8.15 -21.71
CA THR A 210 35.59 8.92 -21.86
C THR A 210 34.44 7.99 -22.19
N HIS A 211 33.35 8.09 -21.43
CA HIS A 211 32.10 7.40 -21.73
C HIS A 211 30.97 8.42 -21.88
N VAL A 212 30.22 8.33 -22.98
CA VAL A 212 29.06 9.19 -23.23
C VAL A 212 27.83 8.30 -23.28
N SER A 213 26.78 8.67 -22.54
CA SER A 213 25.51 7.95 -22.56
C SER A 213 24.33 8.87 -22.82
N LEU A 214 23.36 8.36 -23.59
CA LEU A 214 22.08 9.00 -23.86
C LEU A 214 20.96 8.08 -23.39
N ALA A 215 19.98 8.63 -22.68
CA ALA A 215 18.78 7.92 -22.27
C ALA A 215 17.53 8.67 -22.74
N ALA A 216 16.58 7.93 -23.31
CA ALA A 216 15.26 8.41 -23.65
C ALA A 216 14.23 7.58 -22.87
N LEU A 217 13.52 8.22 -21.95
CA LEU A 217 12.59 7.56 -21.02
C LEU A 217 11.17 7.75 -21.48
N ASN A 218 10.33 6.72 -21.29
CA ASN A 218 8.92 6.74 -21.69
C ASN A 218 8.70 7.30 -23.10
N ILE A 219 9.42 6.75 -24.10
CA ILE A 219 9.39 7.26 -25.47
C ILE A 219 8.02 7.11 -26.15
N LEU A 220 7.11 6.35 -25.53
CA LEU A 220 5.72 6.23 -25.96
C LEU A 220 4.87 7.45 -25.58
N ASP A 221 5.43 8.42 -24.83
CA ASP A 221 4.72 9.54 -24.20
C ASP A 221 3.47 9.05 -23.45
N ALA A 222 3.57 7.88 -22.81
CA ALA A 222 2.44 7.32 -22.08
C ALA A 222 2.16 8.22 -20.88
N LYS A 223 0.93 8.72 -20.77
CA LYS A 223 0.51 9.60 -19.67
C LYS A 223 -0.34 8.83 -18.67
N PRO A 224 0.00 8.87 -17.37
CA PRO A 224 -0.88 8.34 -16.36
C PRO A 224 -2.18 9.14 -16.36
N GLN A 225 -3.32 8.45 -16.22
CA GLN A 225 -4.60 9.14 -16.10
C GLN A 225 -4.66 9.87 -14.75
N ALA A 226 -5.08 11.14 -14.77
CA ALA A 226 -5.37 11.88 -13.56
C ALA A 226 -6.58 11.25 -12.84
N ILE A 227 -6.43 11.05 -11.53
CA ILE A 227 -7.51 10.62 -10.65
C ILE A 227 -8.33 11.85 -10.24
N ALA A 228 -9.66 11.70 -10.21
CA ALA A 228 -10.61 12.79 -9.93
C ALA A 228 -11.03 12.84 -8.45
#